data_AF-A0A444KFQ4-F1
#
_entry.id   AF-A0A444KFQ4-F1
#
_cell.length_a   1.000
_cell.length_b   1.000
_cell.length_c   1.000
_cell.angle_alpha   90.00
_cell.angle_beta   90.00
_cell.angle_gamma   90.00
#
_symmetry.space_group_name_H-M   'P 1'
#
loop_
_entity.id
_entity.type
_entity.pdbx_description
1 polymer ?
#
loop_
_entity_poly.entity_id
_entity_poly.type
_entity_poly.pdbx_seq_one_letter_code
_entity_poly.pdbx_strand_id
1 'polypeptide(L)' 'AAKAQSHIRQARPQQAPAKLPETGPMAAMLKKLFGGKG' A
#
# COMPACT_ATOMS: atom_id res chain seq x y z
N ALA A 1 28.74 -22.15 3.51
CA ALA A 1 28.88 -21.37 2.26
C ALA A 1 28.34 -19.96 2.49
N ALA A 2 29.06 -18.91 2.08
CA ALA A 2 28.61 -17.52 2.26
C ALA A 2 27.51 -17.18 1.23
N LYS A 3 26.40 -16.57 1.68
CA LYS A 3 25.30 -16.18 0.81
C LYS A 3 25.72 -15.00 -0.08
N ALA A 4 25.45 -15.09 -1.37
CA ALA A 4 25.71 -13.98 -2.30
C ALA A 4 24.82 -12.78 -1.94
N GLN A 5 25.41 -11.58 -1.87
CA GLN A 5 24.68 -10.33 -1.64
C GLN A 5 24.17 -9.77 -2.97
N SER A 6 22.87 -9.45 -3.03
CA SER A 6 22.28 -8.79 -4.19
C SER A 6 22.58 -7.29 -4.17
N HIS A 7 23.11 -6.75 -5.27
CA HIS A 7 23.31 -5.31 -5.48
C HIS A 7 22.04 -4.57 -5.95
N ILE A 8 20.92 -5.28 -6.11
CA ILE A 8 19.65 -4.70 -6.56
C ILE A 8 18.92 -4.12 -5.34
N ARG A 9 18.82 -2.80 -5.29
CA ARG A 9 17.97 -2.09 -4.33
C ARG A 9 16.53 -2.12 -4.83
N GLN A 10 15.57 -2.45 -3.95
CA GLN A 10 14.14 -2.37 -4.32
C GLN A 10 13.79 -0.94 -4.72
N ALA A 11 13.27 -0.78 -5.94
CA ALA A 11 12.98 0.53 -6.52
C ALA A 11 11.73 1.21 -5.93
N ARG A 12 10.92 0.49 -5.14
CA ARG A 12 9.67 1.03 -4.60
C ARG A 12 9.94 1.74 -3.27
N PRO A 13 9.68 3.05 -3.14
CA PRO A 13 9.67 3.68 -1.82
C PRO A 13 8.59 3.00 -0.96
N GLN A 14 8.92 2.66 0.30
CA GLN A 14 7.96 2.21 1.30
C GLN A 14 7.06 3.36 1.80
N GLN A 15 6.64 4.25 0.91
CA GLN A 15 5.61 5.21 1.28
C GLN A 15 4.31 4.46 1.42
N ALA A 16 3.81 4.46 2.66
CA ALA A 16 2.52 3.91 3.04
C ALA A 16 1.44 4.37 2.05
N PRO A 17 0.43 3.53 1.78
CA PRO A 17 -0.65 3.88 0.87
C PRO A 17 -1.22 5.23 1.27
N ALA A 18 -1.34 6.14 0.30
CA ALA A 18 -1.88 7.47 0.48
C ALA A 18 -3.16 7.40 1.33
N LYS A 19 -3.29 8.31 2.30
CA LYS A 19 -4.47 8.40 3.17
C LYS A 19 -5.71 8.37 2.30
N LEU A 20 -6.60 7.40 2.55
CA LEU A 20 -7.82 7.28 1.77
C LEU A 20 -8.65 8.55 1.97
N PRO A 21 -9.27 9.08 0.90
CA PRO A 21 -10.15 10.23 1.02
C PRO A 21 -11.30 9.90 1.99
N GLU A 22 -11.53 10.79 2.95
CA GLU A 22 -12.56 10.61 3.98
C GLU A 22 -13.96 10.96 3.47
N THR A 23 -14.05 11.73 2.38
CA THR A 23 -15.31 12.25 1.82
C THR A 23 -15.38 12.13 0.30
N GLY A 24 -16.60 12.21 -0.25
CA GLY A 24 -16.86 12.20 -1.69
C GLY A 24 -17.24 10.83 -2.27
N PRO A 25 -17.57 10.77 -3.58
CA PRO A 25 -18.08 9.57 -4.23
C PRO A 25 -17.08 8.41 -4.21
N MET A 26 -15.78 8.70 -4.29
CA MET A 26 -14.71 7.70 -4.23
C MET A 26 -14.56 7.11 -2.82
N ALA A 27 -14.72 7.90 -1.75
CA ALA A 27 -14.67 7.43 -0.37
C ALA A 27 -15.75 6.38 -0.08
N ALA A 28 -16.97 6.60 -0.61
CA ALA A 28 -18.07 5.65 -0.46
C ALA A 28 -17.78 4.30 -1.13
N MET A 29 -17.12 4.30 -2.30
CA MET A 29 -16.69 3.06 -2.99
C MET A 29 -15.58 2.36 -2.22
N LEU A 30 -14.58 3.10 -1.74
CA LEU A 30 -13.47 2.54 -0.95
C LEU A 30 -13.94 1.96 0.38
N LYS A 31 -14.86 2.63 1.08
CA LYS A 31 -15.49 2.12 2.31
C LYS A 31 -16.24 0.80 2.08
N LYS A 32 -16.88 0.62 0.93
CA LYS A 32 -17.53 -0.65 0.56
C LYS A 32 -16.51 -1.77 0.26
N LEU A 33 -15.39 -1.44 -0.39
CA LEU A 33 -14.35 -2.42 -0.76
C LEU A 33 -13.46 -2.82 0.41
N PHE A 34 -13.11 -1.88 1.28
CA PHE A 34 -12.13 -2.07 2.36
C PHE A 34 -12.75 -2.06 3.77
N GLY A 35 -13.98 -1.59 3.94
CA GLY A 35 -14.64 -1.50 5.25
C GLY A 35 -15.30 -2.80 5.76
N GLY A 36 -15.16 -3.90 5.03
CA GLY A 36 -15.69 -5.23 5.40
C GLY A 36 -14.66 -6.19 6.00
N LYS A 37 -13.47 -5.73 6.39
CA LYS A 37 -12.44 -6.59 6.96
C LYS A 37 -11.62 -5.86 8.04
N GLY A 38 -12.04 -6.07 9.28
CA GLY A 38 -11.29 -5.86 10.51
C GLY A 38 -11.70 -6.96 11.47
#